data_AF-A0A936DBU9-F1
#
_entry.id   AF-A0A936DBU9-F1
#
_cell.length_a   1.000
_cell.length_b   1.000
_cell.length_c   1.000
_cell.angle_alpha   90.00
_cell.angle_beta   90.00
_cell.angle_gamma   90.00
#
_symmetry.space_group_name_H-M   'P 1'
#
loop_
_entity.id
_entity.type
_entity.pdbx_description
1 polymer ?
#
loop_
_entity_poly.entity_id
_entity_poly.type
_entity_poly.pdbx_seq_one_letter_code
_entity_poly.pdbx_strand_id
1 'polypeptide(L)'
;MASSPSKGRPFFLVLAFVVCFMLGTSGWVSGCETISYYQADETQVRAAGPVIRNPEDKPRVDATTDHYIRVRDDAKKVAFPLGVAAFVLGAALLSLAARGLAGKPGGRSALVQIVIAQTVLAYASFGATREVRWAEREKVVAEGLAGAKPPPPPEERAQVEAGFRGLLTLFYPAMLGVRTMMALFVVLALTRPKARELLEPAGAEE
;
A
#
# COMPACT_ATOMS: atom_id res chain seq x y z
N MET A 1 35.30 -26.56 -28.31
CA MET A 1 33.91 -26.05 -28.25
C MET A 1 33.47 -26.05 -26.79
N ALA A 2 33.68 -24.94 -26.09
CA ALA A 2 33.19 -24.79 -24.72
C ALA A 2 31.73 -24.33 -24.82
N SER A 3 30.81 -25.10 -24.24
CA SER A 3 29.40 -24.76 -24.14
C SER A 3 29.25 -23.46 -23.35
N SER A 4 28.81 -22.40 -24.03
CA SER A 4 28.36 -21.17 -23.37
C SER A 4 27.33 -21.55 -22.31
N PRO A 5 27.54 -21.26 -21.01
CA PRO A 5 26.48 -21.48 -20.03
C PRO A 5 25.32 -20.57 -20.46
N SER A 6 24.15 -21.16 -20.70
CA SER A 6 22.95 -20.39 -20.99
C SER A 6 22.81 -19.31 -19.90
N LYS A 7 23.04 -18.04 -20.28
CA LYS A 7 22.93 -16.88 -19.37
C LYS A 7 21.44 -16.61 -19.14
N GLY A 8 20.76 -17.55 -18.48
CA GLY A 8 19.43 -17.34 -17.95
C GLY A 8 19.46 -16.20 -16.94
N ARG A 9 18.41 -15.37 -16.92
CA ARG A 9 18.28 -14.34 -15.89
C ARG A 9 18.29 -15.00 -14.51
N PRO A 10 19.12 -14.51 -13.57
CA PRO A 10 19.17 -15.09 -12.26
C PRO A 10 17.82 -14.92 -11.54
N PHE A 11 17.37 -15.99 -10.88
CA PHE A 11 16.06 -16.07 -10.22
C PHE A 11 15.77 -14.90 -9.28
N PHE A 12 16.80 -14.40 -8.56
CA PHE A 12 16.64 -13.26 -7.66
C PHE A 12 16.24 -11.95 -8.37
N LEU A 13 16.61 -11.76 -9.64
CA LEU A 13 16.18 -10.59 -10.41
C LEU A 13 14.71 -10.70 -10.78
N VAL A 14 14.27 -11.88 -11.21
CA VAL A 14 12.84 -12.13 -11.48
C VAL A 14 12.03 -11.87 -10.22
N LEU A 15 12.48 -12.37 -9.06
CA LEU A 15 11.84 -12.13 -7.78
C LEU A 15 11.82 -10.63 -7.41
N ALA A 16 12.91 -9.90 -7.64
CA ALA A 16 12.96 -8.46 -7.41
C ALA A 16 11.93 -7.70 -8.27
N PHE A 17 11.75 -8.09 -9.54
CA PHE A 17 10.72 -7.50 -10.38
C PHE A 17 9.31 -7.84 -9.92
N VAL A 18 9.05 -9.08 -9.49
CA VAL A 18 7.75 -9.47 -8.90
C VAL A 18 7.44 -8.61 -7.66
N VAL A 19 8.43 -8.39 -6.79
CA VAL A 19 8.30 -7.51 -5.62
C VAL A 19 8.04 -6.06 -6.05
N CYS A 20 8.73 -5.56 -7.08
CA CYS A 20 8.46 -4.23 -7.65
C CYS A 20 7.02 -4.13 -8.18
N PHE A 21 6.51 -5.19 -8.83
CA PHE A 21 5.13 -5.26 -9.29
C PHE A 21 4.15 -5.16 -8.12
N MET A 22 4.36 -5.93 -7.05
CA MET A 22 3.52 -5.88 -5.85
C MET A 22 3.54 -4.48 -5.18
N LEU A 23 4.71 -3.87 -5.07
CA LEU A 23 4.84 -2.52 -4.52
C LEU A 23 4.17 -1.48 -5.43
N GLY A 24 4.32 -1.64 -6.75
CA GLY A 24 3.74 -0.77 -7.76
C GLY A 24 2.21 -0.83 -7.76
N THR A 25 1.62 -2.03 -7.77
CA THR A 25 0.16 -2.22 -7.70
C THR A 25 -0.41 -1.70 -6.39
N SER A 26 0.24 -1.95 -5.25
CA SER A 26 -0.18 -1.40 -3.95
C SER A 26 -0.21 0.13 -3.96
N GLY A 27 0.84 0.79 -4.48
CA GLY A 27 0.89 2.25 -4.57
C GLY A 27 -0.16 2.82 -5.53
N TRP A 28 -0.34 2.16 -6.68
CA TRP A 28 -1.35 2.53 -7.67
C TRP A 28 -2.76 2.43 -7.08
N VAL A 29 -3.15 1.26 -6.54
CA VAL A 29 -4.49 1.04 -5.99
C VAL A 29 -4.78 2.01 -4.85
N SER A 30 -3.84 2.19 -3.92
CA SER A 30 -4.00 3.13 -2.80
C SER A 30 -4.16 4.58 -3.26
N GLY A 31 -3.40 5.00 -4.28
CA GLY A 31 -3.54 6.32 -4.90
C GLY A 31 -4.89 6.49 -5.60
N CYS A 32 -5.32 5.49 -6.37
CA CYS A 32 -6.64 5.47 -7.00
C CYS A 32 -7.76 5.58 -5.97
N GLU A 33 -7.73 4.78 -4.91
CA GLU A 33 -8.73 4.80 -3.83
C GLU A 33 -8.81 6.18 -3.15
N THR A 34 -7.65 6.80 -2.93
CA THR A 34 -7.59 8.15 -2.36
C THR A 34 -8.21 9.18 -3.29
N ILE A 35 -7.87 9.13 -4.58
CA ILE A 35 -8.41 10.05 -5.59
C ILE A 35 -9.92 9.84 -5.77
N SER A 36 -10.38 8.59 -5.89
CA SER A 36 -11.80 8.27 -6.06
C SER A 36 -12.62 8.71 -4.85
N TYR A 37 -12.08 8.58 -3.64
CA TYR A 37 -12.74 9.05 -2.43
C TYR A 37 -13.01 10.56 -2.47
N TYR A 38 -12.02 11.37 -2.87
CA TYR A 38 -12.20 12.83 -2.91
C TYR A 38 -13.01 13.32 -4.12
N GLN A 39 -13.26 12.45 -5.10
CA GLN A 39 -14.17 12.69 -6.21
C GLN A 39 -15.59 12.20 -5.94
N ALA A 40 -15.76 11.25 -5.02
CA ALA A 40 -17.05 10.70 -4.65
C ALA A 40 -17.83 11.70 -3.79
N ASP A 41 -19.14 11.77 -4.02
CA ASP A 41 -20.04 12.48 -3.12
C ASP A 41 -20.12 11.75 -1.77
N GLU A 42 -20.33 12.51 -0.69
CA GLU A 42 -20.45 11.98 0.67
C GLU A 42 -21.53 10.88 0.77
N THR A 43 -22.59 10.99 -0.02
CA THR A 43 -23.68 10.00 -0.13
C THR A 43 -23.19 8.65 -0.67
N GLN A 44 -22.22 8.64 -1.58
CA GLN A 44 -21.63 7.41 -2.11
C GLN A 44 -20.70 6.75 -1.08
N VAL A 45 -19.97 7.55 -0.29
CA VAL A 45 -19.13 7.06 0.81
C VAL A 45 -19.99 6.36 1.88
N ARG A 46 -21.14 6.95 2.23
CA ARG A 46 -22.10 6.33 3.16
C ARG A 46 -22.77 5.08 2.58
N ALA A 47 -23.10 5.09 1.28
CA ALA A 47 -23.71 3.94 0.61
C ALA A 47 -22.77 2.74 0.46
N ALA A 48 -21.45 2.97 0.42
CA ALA A 48 -20.43 1.93 0.43
C ALA A 48 -20.20 1.29 1.81
N GLY A 49 -20.86 1.81 2.86
CA GLY A 49 -20.78 1.28 4.21
C GLY A 49 -21.28 -0.17 4.31
N PRO A 50 -20.79 -0.95 5.30
CA PRO A 50 -21.18 -2.34 5.46
C PRO A 50 -22.66 -2.45 5.83
N VAL A 51 -23.26 -3.60 5.51
CA VAL A 51 -24.64 -3.92 5.90
C VAL A 51 -24.69 -4.03 7.43
N ILE A 52 -25.21 -3.01 8.08
CA ILE A 52 -25.46 -2.98 9.53
C ILE A 52 -26.61 -3.93 9.82
N ARG A 53 -26.34 -5.00 10.57
CA ARG A 53 -27.34 -6.03 10.86
C ARG A 53 -28.04 -5.81 12.18
N ASN A 54 -27.35 -5.21 13.14
CA ASN A 54 -27.93 -4.84 14.42
C ASN A 54 -28.34 -3.35 14.39
N PRO A 55 -29.64 -3.02 14.43
CA PRO A 55 -30.11 -1.64 14.43
C PRO A 55 -29.57 -0.80 15.59
N GLU A 56 -29.28 -1.44 16.73
CA GLU A 56 -28.72 -0.76 17.92
C GLU A 56 -27.29 -0.26 17.71
N ASP A 57 -26.53 -0.90 16.81
CA ASP A 57 -25.16 -0.49 16.49
C ASP A 57 -25.13 0.66 15.46
N LYS A 58 -26.27 0.97 14.82
CA LYS A 58 -26.36 1.99 13.77
C LYS A 58 -25.92 3.38 14.23
N PRO A 59 -26.36 3.92 15.38
CA PRO A 59 -25.92 5.24 15.84
C PRO A 59 -24.41 5.30 16.09
N ARG A 60 -23.82 4.20 16.58
CA ARG A 60 -22.38 4.10 16.83
C ARG A 60 -21.59 4.09 15.53
N VAL A 61 -22.02 3.30 14.54
CA VAL A 61 -21.39 3.23 13.21
C VAL A 61 -21.53 4.56 12.48
N ASP A 62 -22.71 5.20 12.53
CA ASP A 62 -22.93 6.50 11.90
C ASP A 62 -22.03 7.57 12.54
N ALA A 63 -21.91 7.60 13.88
CA ALA A 63 -21.04 8.55 14.58
C ALA A 63 -19.55 8.38 14.28
N THR A 64 -19.04 7.14 14.22
CA THR A 64 -17.63 6.89 13.87
C THR A 64 -17.35 7.15 12.39
N THR A 65 -18.32 6.89 11.52
CA THR A 65 -18.24 7.21 10.09
C THR A 65 -18.21 8.72 9.86
N ASP A 66 -19.08 9.48 10.53
CA ASP A 66 -19.10 10.95 10.47
C ASP A 66 -17.78 11.54 10.97
N HIS A 67 -17.24 10.99 12.06
CA HIS A 67 -15.94 11.42 12.58
C HIS A 67 -14.81 11.14 11.57
N TYR A 68 -14.80 9.93 10.98
CA TYR A 68 -13.83 9.56 9.96
C TYR A 68 -13.87 10.47 8.73
N ILE A 69 -15.08 10.76 8.20
CA ILE A 69 -15.26 11.66 7.06
C ILE A 69 -14.69 13.05 7.39
N ARG A 70 -15.06 13.63 8.54
CA ARG A 70 -14.56 14.94 8.96
C ARG A 70 -13.03 14.99 9.05
N VAL A 71 -12.42 14.03 9.76
CA VAL A 71 -10.97 13.98 9.94
C VAL A 71 -10.25 13.77 8.60
N ARG A 72 -10.84 12.99 7.69
CA ARG A 72 -10.28 12.75 6.36
C ARG A 72 -10.39 13.99 5.47
N ASP A 73 -11.49 14.73 5.55
CA ASP A 73 -11.68 15.99 4.82
C ASP A 73 -10.74 17.09 5.33
N ASP A 74 -10.52 17.19 6.64
CA ASP A 74 -9.54 18.11 7.22
C ASP A 74 -8.11 17.79 6.73
N ALA A 75 -7.81 16.50 6.55
CA ALA A 75 -6.53 16.04 6.02
C ALA A 75 -6.41 16.14 4.50
N LYS A 76 -7.47 16.53 3.76
CA LYS A 76 -7.52 16.52 2.29
C LYS A 76 -6.34 17.23 1.63
N LYS A 77 -5.96 18.40 2.14
CA LYS A 77 -4.85 19.21 1.59
C LYS A 77 -3.51 18.48 1.58
N VAL A 78 -3.33 17.49 2.46
CA VAL A 78 -2.11 16.68 2.58
C VAL A 78 -2.32 15.29 1.99
N ALA A 79 -3.44 14.64 2.29
CA ALA A 79 -3.74 13.28 1.84
C ALA A 79 -3.94 13.19 0.31
N PHE A 80 -4.57 14.18 -0.32
CA PHE A 80 -4.78 14.20 -1.77
C PHE A 80 -3.46 14.22 -2.57
N PRO A 81 -2.53 15.18 -2.37
CA PRO A 81 -1.27 15.18 -3.12
C PRO A 81 -0.41 13.94 -2.82
N LEU A 82 -0.45 13.41 -1.59
CA LEU A 82 0.23 12.16 -1.25
C LEU A 82 -0.37 10.95 -2.01
N GLY A 83 -1.69 10.90 -2.17
CA GLY A 83 -2.39 9.90 -2.98
C GLY A 83 -2.01 9.97 -4.46
N VAL A 84 -1.95 11.19 -5.02
CA VAL A 84 -1.48 11.42 -6.39
C VAL A 84 -0.02 10.98 -6.56
N ALA A 85 0.85 11.32 -5.61
CA ALA A 85 2.24 10.87 -5.63
C ALA A 85 2.34 9.33 -5.56
N ALA A 86 1.52 8.67 -4.75
CA ALA A 86 1.49 7.22 -4.63
C ALA A 86 1.04 6.55 -5.94
N PHE A 87 0.03 7.13 -6.60
CA PHE A 87 -0.44 6.72 -7.91
C PHE A 87 0.69 6.82 -8.96
N VAL A 88 1.31 7.99 -9.08
CA VAL A 88 2.35 8.25 -10.09
C VAL A 88 3.57 7.37 -9.87
N LEU A 89 4.07 7.27 -8.63
CA LEU A 89 5.20 6.41 -8.31
C LEU A 89 4.88 4.93 -8.51
N GLY A 90 3.66 4.50 -8.18
CA GLY A 90 3.19 3.14 -8.44
C GLY A 90 3.19 2.79 -9.92
N ALA A 91 2.60 3.66 -10.75
CA ALA A 91 2.56 3.50 -12.21
C ALA A 91 3.97 3.53 -12.85
N ALA A 92 4.85 4.42 -12.37
CA ALA A 92 6.23 4.49 -12.81
C ALA A 92 7.00 3.21 -12.46
N LEU A 93 6.84 2.69 -11.24
CA LEU A 93 7.48 1.45 -10.80
C LEU A 93 7.03 0.26 -11.63
N LEU A 94 5.73 0.15 -11.94
CA LEU A 94 5.19 -0.91 -12.81
C LEU A 94 5.76 -0.84 -14.22
N SER A 95 5.82 0.37 -14.80
CA SER A 95 6.34 0.60 -16.14
C SER A 95 7.82 0.23 -16.25
N LEU A 96 8.62 0.60 -15.25
CA LEU A 96 10.04 0.28 -15.22
C LEU A 96 10.30 -1.20 -14.90
N ALA A 97 9.50 -1.81 -14.02
CA ALA A 97 9.60 -3.25 -13.75
C ALA A 97 9.26 -4.07 -15.01
N ALA A 98 8.24 -3.68 -15.76
CA ALA A 98 7.90 -4.27 -17.04
C ALA A 98 9.03 -4.11 -18.08
N ARG A 99 9.63 -2.92 -18.19
CA ARG A 99 10.80 -2.69 -19.06
C ARG A 99 12.00 -3.52 -18.66
N GLY A 100 12.25 -3.65 -17.35
CA GLY A 100 13.33 -4.47 -16.81
C GLY A 100 13.13 -5.96 -17.12
N LEU A 101 11.90 -6.46 -17.01
CA LEU A 101 11.51 -7.81 -17.46
C LEU A 101 11.58 -7.96 -18.99
N ALA A 102 11.35 -6.91 -19.77
CA ALA A 102 11.52 -6.96 -21.22
C ALA A 102 13.00 -6.98 -21.67
N GLY A 103 13.95 -6.75 -20.75
CA GLY A 103 15.39 -6.85 -21.04
C GLY A 103 15.98 -5.59 -21.62
N LYS A 104 15.26 -4.46 -21.52
CA LYS A 104 15.77 -3.17 -21.94
C LYS A 104 16.83 -2.66 -20.95
N PRO A 105 18.02 -2.27 -21.42
CA PRO A 105 19.07 -1.72 -20.55
C PRO A 105 18.67 -0.33 -20.01
N GLY A 106 19.39 0.14 -18.98
CA GLY A 106 19.35 1.55 -18.55
C GLY A 106 18.24 1.93 -17.55
N GLY A 107 17.55 0.99 -16.91
CA GLY A 107 16.46 1.27 -15.97
C GLY A 107 16.79 1.12 -14.48
N ARG A 108 18.00 0.65 -14.15
CA ARG A 108 18.35 0.17 -12.81
C ARG A 108 18.42 1.29 -11.77
N SER A 109 19.13 2.37 -12.08
CA SER A 109 19.24 3.53 -11.18
C SER A 109 17.87 4.17 -10.93
N ALA A 110 17.06 4.36 -11.99
CA ALA A 110 15.70 4.88 -11.89
C ALA A 110 14.79 3.98 -11.04
N LEU A 111 14.87 2.65 -11.18
CA LEU A 111 14.12 1.71 -10.35
C LEU A 111 14.48 1.85 -8.86
N VAL A 112 15.77 1.91 -8.54
CA VAL A 112 16.22 2.09 -7.15
C VAL A 112 15.73 3.42 -6.59
N GLN A 113 15.85 4.51 -7.35
CA GLN A 113 15.36 5.84 -6.94
C GLN A 113 13.85 5.83 -6.68
N ILE A 114 13.05 5.22 -7.56
CA ILE A 114 11.59 5.16 -7.39
C ILE A 114 11.21 4.29 -6.19
N VAL A 115 11.89 3.16 -5.95
CA VAL A 115 11.63 2.32 -4.78
C VAL A 115 11.93 3.07 -3.48
N ILE A 116 13.04 3.83 -3.45
CA ILE A 116 13.38 4.69 -2.31
C ILE A 116 12.33 5.78 -2.14
N ALA A 117 11.98 6.50 -3.21
CA ALA A 117 10.97 7.56 -3.18
C ALA A 117 9.60 7.04 -2.71
N GLN A 118 9.20 5.85 -3.16
CA GLN A 118 7.96 5.21 -2.74
C GLN A 118 8.00 4.78 -1.27
N THR A 119 9.16 4.38 -0.77
CA THR A 119 9.36 4.08 0.66
C THR A 119 9.25 5.34 1.50
N VAL A 120 9.95 6.42 1.12
CA VAL A 120 9.87 7.72 1.78
C VAL A 120 8.43 8.23 1.78
N LEU A 121 7.73 8.14 0.65
CA LEU A 121 6.33 8.52 0.54
C LEU A 121 5.44 7.69 1.47
N ALA A 122 5.67 6.38 1.59
CA ALA A 122 4.91 5.54 2.50
C ALA A 122 5.08 5.97 3.97
N TYR A 123 6.31 6.31 4.39
CA TYR A 123 6.57 6.86 5.73
C TYR A 123 5.98 8.25 5.92
N ALA A 124 6.07 9.13 4.92
CA ALA A 124 5.47 10.46 4.96
C ALA A 124 3.95 10.38 5.09
N SER A 125 3.30 9.55 4.27
CA SER A 125 1.88 9.24 4.37
C SER A 125 1.54 8.61 5.71
N PHE A 126 2.40 7.74 6.24
CA PHE A 126 2.20 7.17 7.56
C PHE A 126 2.25 8.25 8.67
N GLY A 127 3.17 9.20 8.61
CA GLY A 127 3.20 10.31 9.58
C GLY A 127 1.99 11.23 9.43
N ALA A 128 1.74 11.70 8.21
CA ALA A 128 0.76 12.74 7.90
C ALA A 128 -0.70 12.31 8.11
N THR A 129 -1.02 11.03 7.93
CA THR A 129 -2.39 10.51 8.06
C THR A 129 -2.64 9.80 9.39
N ARG A 130 -1.85 10.09 10.43
CA ARG A 130 -1.98 9.43 11.75
C ARG A 130 -3.41 9.53 12.31
N GLU A 131 -3.97 10.73 12.34
CA GLU A 131 -5.34 10.97 12.86
C GLU A 131 -6.39 10.27 12.01
N VAL A 132 -6.27 10.32 10.68
CA VAL A 132 -7.16 9.61 9.75
C VAL A 132 -7.14 8.11 10.01
N ARG A 133 -5.97 7.51 10.25
CA ARG A 133 -5.85 6.07 10.58
C ARG A 133 -6.45 5.70 11.93
N TRP A 134 -6.39 6.60 12.90
CA TRP A 134 -7.04 6.39 14.19
C TRP A 134 -8.56 6.40 14.05
N ALA A 135 -9.11 7.41 13.36
CA ALA A 135 -10.54 7.47 13.07
C ALA A 135 -11.00 6.28 12.20
N GLU A 136 -10.20 5.86 11.21
CA GLU A 136 -10.48 4.68 10.40
C GLU A 136 -10.55 3.41 11.23
N ARG A 137 -9.61 3.24 12.18
CA ARG A 137 -9.61 2.07 13.07
C ARG A 137 -10.89 2.01 13.89
N GLU A 138 -11.33 3.13 14.45
CA GLU A 138 -12.58 3.18 15.22
C GLU A 138 -13.79 2.84 14.34
N LYS A 139 -13.83 3.36 13.11
CA LYS A 139 -14.85 3.02 12.11
C LYS A 139 -14.87 1.52 11.82
N VAL A 140 -13.73 0.94 11.46
CA VAL A 140 -13.58 -0.49 11.11
C VAL A 140 -13.97 -1.40 12.27
N VAL A 141 -13.63 -1.02 13.52
CA VAL A 141 -14.03 -1.77 14.71
C VAL A 141 -15.55 -1.73 14.90
N ALA A 142 -16.17 -0.55 14.81
CA ALA A 142 -17.62 -0.40 14.95
C ALA A 142 -18.37 -1.18 13.86
N GLU A 143 -17.91 -1.06 12.62
CA GLU A 143 -18.44 -1.76 11.45
C GLU A 143 -18.28 -3.29 11.56
N GLY A 144 -17.10 -3.77 11.98
CA GLY A 144 -16.82 -5.19 12.15
C GLY A 144 -17.71 -5.85 13.20
N LEU A 145 -17.94 -5.17 14.33
CA LEU A 145 -18.87 -5.63 15.37
C LEU A 145 -20.33 -5.63 14.89
N ALA A 146 -20.75 -4.59 14.17
CA ALA A 146 -22.11 -4.46 13.64
C ALA A 146 -22.42 -5.45 12.50
N GLY A 147 -21.39 -5.92 11.78
CA GLY A 147 -21.49 -6.84 10.65
C GLY A 147 -21.19 -8.32 10.97
N ALA A 148 -20.74 -8.64 12.18
CA ALA A 148 -20.30 -9.99 12.57
C ALA A 148 -21.41 -11.07 12.44
N LYS A 149 -21.02 -12.30 12.07
CA LYS A 149 -21.91 -13.48 12.02
C LYS A 149 -21.28 -14.70 12.70
N PRO A 150 -21.87 -15.22 13.80
CA PRO A 150 -22.98 -14.64 14.57
C PRO A 150 -22.57 -13.32 15.26
N PRO A 151 -23.53 -12.45 15.64
CA PRO A 151 -23.21 -11.28 16.45
C PRO A 151 -22.62 -11.73 17.79
N PRO A 152 -21.56 -11.05 18.29
CA PRO A 152 -20.93 -11.42 19.55
C PRO A 152 -21.92 -11.26 20.72
N PRO A 153 -21.92 -12.22 21.68
CA PRO A 153 -22.68 -12.11 22.93
C PRO A 153 -22.34 -10.81 23.68
N PRO A 154 -23.30 -10.19 24.39
CA PRO A 154 -23.06 -8.94 25.12
C PRO A 154 -21.87 -9.02 26.08
N GLU A 155 -21.68 -10.15 26.77
CA GLU A 155 -20.53 -10.38 27.67
C GLU A 155 -19.17 -10.42 26.94
N GLU A 156 -19.12 -10.89 25.69
CA GLU A 156 -17.87 -11.04 24.92
C GLU A 156 -17.57 -9.82 24.04
N ARG A 157 -18.54 -8.94 23.81
CA ARG A 157 -18.39 -7.77 22.93
C ARG A 157 -17.18 -6.91 23.26
N ALA A 158 -16.94 -6.63 24.53
CA ALA A 158 -15.79 -5.84 24.96
C ALA A 158 -14.45 -6.53 24.67
N GLN A 159 -14.40 -7.85 24.81
CA GLN A 159 -13.21 -8.65 24.51
C GLN A 159 -12.95 -8.72 23.00
N VAL A 160 -13.99 -8.94 22.20
CA VAL A 160 -13.91 -8.94 20.74
C VAL A 160 -13.46 -7.57 20.22
N GLU A 161 -14.04 -6.50 20.77
CA GLU A 161 -13.64 -5.13 20.45
C GLU A 161 -12.17 -4.85 20.78
N ALA A 162 -11.71 -5.23 21.98
CA ALA A 162 -10.31 -5.10 22.39
C ALA A 162 -9.38 -5.92 21.47
N GLY A 163 -9.81 -7.12 21.07
CA GLY A 163 -9.10 -7.97 20.11
C GLY A 163 -8.94 -7.31 18.75
N PHE A 164 -10.03 -6.79 18.17
CA PHE A 164 -9.99 -6.04 16.91
C PHE A 164 -9.09 -4.81 16.99
N ARG A 165 -9.22 -4.01 18.07
CA ARG A 165 -8.36 -2.84 18.30
C ARG A 165 -6.89 -3.25 18.40
N GLY A 166 -6.58 -4.31 19.14
CA GLY A 166 -5.21 -4.83 19.27
C GLY A 166 -4.64 -5.31 17.93
N LEU A 167 -5.43 -6.10 17.19
CA LEU A 167 -5.05 -6.58 15.85
C LEU A 167 -4.75 -5.42 14.91
N LEU A 168 -5.64 -4.43 14.82
CA LEU A 168 -5.45 -3.25 13.97
C LEU A 168 -4.28 -2.39 14.48
N THR A 169 -4.01 -2.35 15.79
CA THR A 169 -2.83 -1.67 16.35
C THR A 169 -1.53 -2.22 15.81
N LEU A 170 -1.45 -3.54 15.69
CA LEU A 170 -0.27 -4.20 15.16
C LEU A 170 -0.23 -4.21 13.62
N PHE A 171 -1.38 -4.33 12.97
CA PHE A 171 -1.49 -4.54 11.53
C PHE A 171 -0.88 -3.39 10.70
N TYR A 172 -1.26 -2.14 10.98
CA TYR A 172 -0.78 -0.99 10.22
C TYR A 172 0.75 -0.80 10.26
N PRO A 173 1.43 -0.80 11.44
CA PRO A 173 2.89 -0.72 11.48
C PRO A 173 3.56 -1.99 10.94
N ALA A 174 2.98 -3.18 11.13
CA ALA A 174 3.51 -4.42 10.57
C ALA A 174 3.52 -4.38 9.03
N MET A 175 2.44 -3.91 8.40
CA MET A 175 2.36 -3.73 6.94
C MET A 175 3.40 -2.72 6.42
N LEU A 176 3.64 -1.63 7.16
CA LEU A 176 4.71 -0.71 6.83
C LEU A 176 6.09 -1.40 6.91
N GLY A 177 6.32 -2.21 7.95
CA GLY A 177 7.53 -3.01 8.09
C GLY A 177 7.75 -3.99 6.94
N VAL A 178 6.72 -4.73 6.55
CA VAL A 178 6.75 -5.64 5.38
C VAL A 178 7.11 -4.86 4.11
N ARG A 179 6.48 -3.70 3.89
CA ARG A 179 6.78 -2.84 2.73
C ARG A 179 8.25 -2.39 2.72
N THR A 180 8.79 -2.01 3.87
CA THR A 180 10.20 -1.62 4.01
C THR A 180 11.14 -2.80 3.73
N MET A 181 10.80 -4.00 4.23
CA MET A 181 11.57 -5.21 3.92
C MET A 181 11.57 -5.54 2.43
N MET A 182 10.42 -5.41 1.76
CA MET A 182 10.30 -5.59 0.31
C MET A 182 11.14 -4.58 -0.47
N ALA A 183 11.09 -3.30 -0.08
CA ALA A 183 11.91 -2.25 -0.68
C ALA A 183 13.41 -2.53 -0.50
N LEU A 184 13.83 -2.92 0.70
CA LEU A 184 15.22 -3.26 1.00
C LEU A 184 15.69 -4.46 0.15
N PHE A 185 14.86 -5.50 0.04
CA PHE A 185 15.14 -6.65 -0.82
C PHE A 185 15.37 -6.23 -2.28
N VAL A 186 14.52 -5.36 -2.83
CA VAL A 186 14.65 -4.87 -4.21
C VAL A 186 15.96 -4.08 -4.38
N VAL A 187 16.26 -3.16 -3.46
CA VAL A 187 17.49 -2.36 -3.53
C VAL A 187 18.72 -3.27 -3.46
N LEU A 188 18.75 -4.24 -2.55
CA LEU A 188 19.86 -5.21 -2.44
C LEU A 188 19.97 -6.10 -3.68
N ALA A 189 18.85 -6.58 -4.22
CA ALA A 189 18.84 -7.43 -5.43
C ALA A 189 19.34 -6.67 -6.66
N LEU A 190 18.93 -5.41 -6.81
CA LEU A 190 19.34 -4.54 -7.92
C LEU A 190 20.76 -3.99 -7.73
N THR A 191 21.29 -3.89 -6.51
CA THR A 191 22.66 -3.38 -6.27
C THR A 191 23.77 -4.43 -6.46
N ARG A 192 23.41 -5.70 -6.62
CA ARG A 192 24.39 -6.79 -6.82
C ARG A 192 25.17 -6.67 -8.14
N PRO A 193 26.45 -7.10 -8.17
CA PRO A 193 27.31 -7.03 -9.36
C PRO A 193 26.72 -7.74 -10.58
N LYS A 194 26.15 -8.94 -10.40
CA LYS A 194 25.48 -9.69 -11.48
C LYS A 194 24.26 -8.97 -12.04
N ALA A 195 23.58 -8.14 -11.26
CA ALA A 195 22.45 -7.33 -11.73
C ALA A 195 22.93 -6.13 -12.54
N ARG A 196 24.05 -5.51 -12.15
CA ARG A 196 24.72 -4.45 -12.92
C ARG A 196 25.10 -4.94 -14.31
N GLU A 197 25.84 -6.05 -14.40
CA GLU A 197 26.33 -6.59 -15.67
C GLU A 197 25.20 -6.94 -16.67
N LEU A 198 24.00 -7.30 -16.18
CA LEU A 198 22.85 -7.66 -17.01
C LEU A 198 21.99 -6.48 -17.44
N LEU A 199 21.92 -5.41 -16.65
CA LEU A 199 21.07 -4.23 -16.91
C LEU A 199 21.84 -3.03 -17.48
N GLU A 200 23.16 -3.05 -17.32
CA GLU A 200 24.13 -2.08 -17.83
C GLU A 200 25.26 -2.86 -18.54
N PRO A 201 24.98 -3.55 -19.67
CA PRO A 201 26.06 -4.17 -20.44
C PRO A 201 27.00 -3.07 -20.95
N ALA A 202 28.31 -3.28 -20.78
CA ALA A 202 29.36 -2.33 -21.17
C ALA A 202 29.12 -1.82 -22.60
N GLY A 203 28.76 -0.54 -22.74
CA GLY A 203 28.43 0.10 -24.03
C GLY A 203 27.11 0.89 -24.08
N ALA A 204 26.40 1.10 -22.96
CA ALA A 204 25.18 1.93 -22.92
C ALA A 204 25.42 3.40 -22.47
N GLU A 205 26.66 3.84 -22.43
CA GLU A 205 27.04 5.26 -22.32
C GLU A 205 27.44 5.75 -23.72
N GLU A 206 26.46 6.19 -24.51
CA GLU A 206 26.63 7.19 -25.58
C GLU A 206 25.54 8.26 -25.43
#